data_AF-A0A2N0RUZ4-F1
#
_entry.id   AF-A0A2N0RUZ4-F1
#
_cell.length_a   1.000
_cell.length_b   1.000
_cell.length_c   1.000
_cell.angle_alpha   90.00
_cell.angle_beta   90.00
_cell.angle_gamma   90.00
#
_symmetry.space_group_name_H-M   'P 1'
#
loop_
_entity.id
_entity.type
_entity.pdbx_description
1 polymer ?
#
loop_
_entity_poly.entity_id
_entity_poly.type
_entity_poly.pdbx_seq_one_letter_code
_entity_poly.pdbx_strand_id
1 'polypeptide(L)'
;MYARILCEELFELYWNQLIEQYPTAAKYLSGTLYNTKDSWVIPWIYKKFTAGAQSTQRIESINRHIYDKVDHSTSLCNLLISITDHVKNNEYLENFEVERNVLPMIDYK
;
A
#
# COMPACT_ATOMS: atom_id res chain seq x y z
N MET A 1 -11.12 -13.36 11.90
CA MET A 1 -10.25 -14.02 12.91
C MET A 1 -9.00 -14.62 12.27
N TYR A 2 -9.13 -15.49 11.25
CA TYR A 2 -8.00 -16.11 10.54
C TYR A 2 -6.96 -15.15 9.94
N ALA A 3 -7.40 -14.03 9.34
CA ALA A 3 -6.48 -13.06 8.74
C ALA A 3 -5.53 -12.39 9.75
N ARG A 4 -5.94 -12.26 11.02
CA ARG A 4 -5.11 -11.63 12.06
C ARG A 4 -4.02 -12.56 12.58
N ILE A 5 -4.34 -13.86 12.69
CA ILE A 5 -3.41 -14.91 13.13
C ILE A 5 -2.30 -15.12 12.09
N LEU A 6 -2.67 -15.21 10.81
CA LEU A 6 -1.71 -15.35 9.71
C LEU A 6 -0.74 -14.15 9.61
N CYS A 7 -1.23 -12.96 9.97
CA CYS A 7 -0.45 -11.73 9.96
C CYS A 7 0.63 -11.73 11.07
N GLU A 8 0.34 -12.35 12.21
CA GLU A 8 1.27 -12.42 13.34
C GLU A 8 2.42 -13.40 13.07
N GLU A 9 2.15 -14.56 12.47
CA GLU A 9 3.21 -15.51 12.12
C GLU A 9 4.16 -14.96 11.04
N LEU A 10 3.61 -14.32 10.01
CA LEU A 10 4.41 -13.68 8.96
C LEU A 10 5.22 -12.50 9.50
N PHE A 11 4.65 -11.72 10.42
CA PHE A 11 5.36 -10.67 11.12
C PHE A 11 6.60 -11.20 11.82
N GLU A 12 6.45 -12.18 12.72
CA GLU A 12 7.55 -12.69 13.52
C GLU A 12 8.64 -13.32 12.64
N LEU A 13 8.27 -13.99 11.53
CA LEU A 13 9.22 -14.51 10.55
C LEU A 13 10.10 -13.39 9.95
N TYR A 14 9.48 -12.35 9.38
CA TYR A 14 10.23 -11.25 8.78
C TYR A 14 10.98 -10.41 9.81
N TRP A 15 10.43 -10.30 11.02
CA TRP A 15 11.05 -9.54 12.09
C TRP A 15 12.35 -10.19 12.58
N ASN A 16 12.36 -11.51 12.74
CA ASN A 16 13.56 -12.25 13.12
C ASN A 16 14.64 -12.16 12.03
N GLN A 17 14.25 -12.29 10.75
CA GLN A 17 15.17 -12.10 9.62
C GLN A 17 15.81 -10.69 9.62
N LEU A 18 15.02 -9.66 9.90
CA LEU A 18 15.50 -8.27 9.98
C LEU A 18 16.53 -8.10 11.10
N ILE A 19 16.30 -8.68 12.27
CA ILE A 19 17.23 -8.61 13.41
C ILE A 19 18.54 -9.34 13.09
N GLU A 20 18.46 -10.53 12.48
CA GLU A 20 19.63 -11.30 12.06
C GLU A 20 20.48 -10.54 11.02
N GLN A 21 19.83 -9.85 10.10
CA GLN A 21 20.51 -9.06 9.08
C GLN A 21 21.18 -7.79 9.65
N TYR A 22 20.62 -7.22 10.72
CA TYR A 22 21.08 -5.95 11.30
C TYR A 22 21.36 -6.06 12.81
N PRO A 23 22.38 -6.83 13.22
CA PRO A 23 22.67 -7.09 14.63
C PRO A 23 23.01 -5.81 15.42
N THR A 24 23.63 -4.82 14.79
CA THR A 24 23.92 -3.51 15.41
C THR A 24 22.64 -2.76 15.80
N ALA A 25 21.56 -2.93 15.03
CA ALA A 25 20.27 -2.29 15.28
C ALA A 25 19.35 -3.14 16.19
N ALA A 26 19.69 -4.41 16.45
CA ALA A 26 18.86 -5.36 17.19
C ALA A 26 18.35 -4.80 18.53
N LYS A 27 19.20 -4.07 19.27
CA LYS A 27 18.82 -3.45 20.54
C LYS A 27 17.67 -2.45 20.37
N TYR A 28 17.71 -1.62 19.34
CA TYR A 28 16.66 -0.64 19.05
C TYR A 28 15.41 -1.32 18.48
N LEU A 29 15.58 -2.25 17.55
CA LEU A 29 14.48 -3.00 16.96
C LEU A 29 13.67 -3.71 18.05
N SER A 30 14.30 -4.56 18.86
CA SER A 30 13.61 -5.34 19.90
C SER A 30 13.17 -4.49 21.09
N GLY A 31 13.98 -3.49 21.50
CA GLY A 31 13.72 -2.73 22.73
C GLY A 31 12.83 -1.51 22.55
N THR A 32 12.64 -1.01 21.33
CA THR A 32 11.86 0.20 21.06
C THR A 32 10.79 -0.05 20.01
N LEU A 33 11.21 -0.51 18.82
CA LEU A 33 10.30 -0.60 17.69
C LEU A 33 9.26 -1.70 17.89
N TYR A 34 9.68 -2.90 18.32
CA TYR A 34 8.77 -4.03 18.61
C TYR A 34 7.70 -3.71 19.65
N ASN A 35 8.02 -2.90 20.66
CA ASN A 35 7.07 -2.50 21.71
C ASN A 35 5.91 -1.64 21.18
N THR A 36 6.08 -1.03 20.00
CA THR A 36 5.06 -0.22 19.34
C THR A 36 4.45 -0.93 18.13
N LYS A 37 4.70 -2.24 17.96
CA LYS A 37 4.36 -2.99 16.74
C LYS A 37 2.90 -2.88 16.34
N ASP A 38 1.97 -2.89 17.29
CA ASP A 38 0.52 -2.80 17.01
C ASP A 38 0.12 -1.56 16.21
N SER A 39 0.92 -0.49 16.24
CA SER A 39 0.66 0.75 15.50
C SER A 39 1.14 0.76 14.04
N TRP A 40 2.05 -0.15 13.65
CA TRP A 40 2.71 -0.12 12.34
C TRP A 40 2.87 -1.49 11.66
N VAL A 41 2.62 -2.60 12.38
CA VAL A 41 2.82 -3.97 11.91
C VAL A 41 1.97 -4.29 10.67
N ILE A 42 0.70 -3.88 10.69
CA ILE A 42 -0.22 -4.11 9.58
C ILE A 42 0.25 -3.36 8.31
N PRO A 43 0.48 -2.03 8.33
CA PRO A 43 1.08 -1.31 7.21
C PRO A 43 2.39 -1.93 6.71
N TRP A 44 3.27 -2.39 7.61
CA TRP A 44 4.57 -2.95 7.27
C TRP A 44 4.47 -4.28 6.51
N ILE A 45 3.66 -5.23 6.99
CA ILE A 45 3.48 -6.54 6.37
C ILE A 45 2.88 -6.43 4.98
N TYR A 46 1.89 -5.55 4.82
CA TYR A 46 1.25 -5.32 3.52
C TYR A 46 2.07 -4.39 2.61
N LYS A 47 3.24 -3.91 3.06
CA LYS A 47 4.05 -2.89 2.37
C LYS A 47 3.24 -1.64 2.00
N LYS A 48 2.20 -1.34 2.78
CA LYS A 48 1.32 -0.19 2.60
C LYS A 48 1.80 0.96 3.48
N PHE A 49 2.91 1.57 3.09
CA PHE A 49 3.32 2.87 3.62
C PHE A 49 2.62 3.99 2.85
N THR A 50 1.33 4.19 3.11
CA THR A 50 0.70 5.46 2.75
C THR A 50 1.03 6.43 3.88
N ALA A 51 2.12 7.19 3.73
CA ALA A 51 2.55 8.22 4.69
C ALA A 51 1.58 9.43 4.72
N GLY A 52 0.27 9.20 4.66
CA GLY A 52 -0.73 10.23 4.38
C GLY A 52 -0.50 10.98 3.07
N ALA A 53 0.44 10.52 2.24
CA ALA A 53 0.86 11.18 1.01
C ALA A 53 -0.24 11.02 -0.04
N GLN A 54 -1.20 11.94 0.00
CA GLN A 54 -2.06 12.24 -1.13
C GLN A 54 -1.14 12.86 -2.19
N SER A 55 -0.62 12.05 -3.12
CA SER A 55 0.09 12.62 -4.27
C SER A 55 -0.85 13.59 -4.96
N THR A 56 -0.41 14.83 -5.19
CA THR A 56 -1.18 15.81 -5.96
C THR A 56 -1.60 15.24 -7.31
N GLN A 57 -0.79 14.34 -7.88
CA GLN A 57 -1.09 13.62 -9.12
C GLN A 57 -2.35 12.74 -9.02
N ARG A 58 -2.62 12.10 -7.87
CA ARG A 58 -3.86 11.33 -7.67
C ARG A 58 -5.09 12.23 -7.69
N ILE A 59 -5.00 13.35 -6.96
CA ILE A 59 -6.07 14.35 -6.91
C ILE A 59 -6.29 14.98 -8.29
N GLU A 60 -5.22 15.31 -9.01
CA GLU A 60 -5.26 15.83 -10.37
C GLU A 60 -5.86 14.84 -11.37
N SER A 61 -5.53 13.54 -11.25
CA SER A 61 -6.10 12.47 -12.08
C SER A 61 -7.60 12.31 -11.85
N ILE A 62 -8.04 12.30 -10.59
CA ILE A 62 -9.46 12.22 -10.24
C ILE A 62 -10.20 13.46 -10.75
N ASN A 63 -9.66 14.65 -10.53
CA ASN A 63 -10.27 15.90 -11.00
C ASN A 63 -10.39 15.91 -12.52
N ARG A 64 -9.34 15.51 -13.26
CA ARG A 64 -9.38 15.40 -14.71
C ARG A 64 -10.45 14.41 -15.18
N HIS A 65 -10.53 13.24 -14.56
CA HIS A 65 -11.55 12.24 -14.89
C HIS A 65 -12.97 12.76 -14.64
N ILE A 66 -13.19 13.53 -13.58
CA ILE A 66 -14.46 14.21 -13.31
C ILE A 66 -14.78 15.21 -14.43
N TYR A 67 -13.83 16.08 -14.80
CA TYR A 67 -14.03 17.04 -15.88
C TYR A 67 -14.32 16.37 -17.22
N ASP A 68 -13.70 15.21 -17.52
CA ASP A 68 -13.92 14.48 -18.77
C ASP A 68 -15.28 13.76 -18.81
N LYS A 69 -15.91 13.49 -17.66
CA LYS A 69 -17.16 12.70 -17.55
C LYS A 69 -18.39 13.53 -17.19
N VAL A 70 -18.20 14.71 -16.63
CA VAL A 70 -19.31 15.62 -16.30
C VAL A 70 -19.73 16.38 -17.55
N ASP A 71 -20.99 16.21 -17.92
CA ASP A 71 -21.68 17.06 -18.89
C ASP A 71 -23.08 17.40 -18.33
N HIS A 72 -23.77 18.32 -18.99
CA HIS A 72 -25.10 18.83 -18.61
C HIS A 72 -26.18 17.75 -18.44
N SER A 73 -25.97 16.56 -19.00
CA SER A 73 -26.89 15.42 -18.94
C SER A 73 -26.41 14.27 -18.04
N THR A 74 -25.22 14.37 -17.45
CA THR A 74 -24.65 13.29 -16.63
C THR A 74 -25.38 13.16 -15.30
N SER A 75 -25.99 11.99 -15.07
CA SER A 75 -26.57 11.64 -13.76
C SER A 75 -25.48 11.51 -12.69
N LEU A 76 -25.75 12.05 -11.50
CA LEU A 76 -24.87 11.93 -10.33
C LEU A 76 -24.56 10.46 -9.99
N CYS A 77 -25.51 9.55 -10.17
CA CYS A 77 -25.29 8.12 -9.95
C CYS A 77 -24.27 7.55 -10.95
N ASN A 78 -24.36 7.94 -12.22
CA ASN A 78 -23.43 7.48 -13.26
C ASN A 78 -22.03 8.06 -13.03
N LEU A 79 -21.96 9.32 -12.59
CA LEU A 79 -20.70 9.96 -12.22
C LEU A 79 -20.04 9.25 -11.03
N LEU A 80 -20.81 8.93 -9.99
CA LEU A 80 -20.32 8.23 -8.80
C LEU A 80 -19.75 6.85 -9.15
N ILE A 81 -20.46 6.08 -9.99
CA ILE A 81 -19.98 4.77 -10.47
C ILE A 81 -18.68 4.94 -11.24
N SER A 82 -18.62 5.89 -12.18
CA SER A 82 -17.43 6.13 -12.99
C SER A 82 -16.21 6.56 -12.17
N ILE A 83 -16.38 7.41 -11.16
CA ILE A 83 -15.29 7.80 -10.24
C ILE A 83 -14.84 6.59 -9.42
N THR A 84 -15.79 5.81 -8.89
CA THR A 84 -15.49 4.63 -8.07
C THR A 84 -14.68 3.59 -8.86
N ASP A 85 -15.06 3.34 -10.11
CA ASP A 85 -14.34 2.41 -10.98
C ASP A 85 -12.94 2.93 -11.34
N HIS A 86 -12.79 4.23 -11.60
CA HIS A 86 -11.49 4.86 -11.85
C HIS A 86 -10.56 4.76 -10.64
N VAL A 87 -11.07 5.04 -9.43
CA VAL A 87 -10.29 4.93 -8.19
C VAL A 87 -9.84 3.49 -7.95
N LYS A 88 -10.75 2.52 -8.09
CA LYS A 88 -10.42 1.09 -7.95
C LYS A 88 -9.34 0.67 -8.94
N ASN A 89 -9.46 1.05 -10.21
CA ASN A 89 -8.46 0.72 -11.23
C ASN A 89 -7.08 1.32 -10.91
N ASN A 90 -7.01 2.54 -10.38
CA ASN A 90 -5.75 3.12 -9.92
C ASN A 90 -5.16 2.36 -8.72
N GLU A 91 -5.98 1.92 -7.77
CA GLU A 91 -5.51 1.08 -6.65
C GLU A 91 -4.98 -0.28 -7.14
N TYR A 92 -5.62 -0.91 -8.12
CA TYR A 92 -5.12 -2.14 -8.74
C TYR A 92 -3.76 -1.93 -9.43
N LEU A 93 -3.58 -0.82 -10.15
CA LEU A 93 -2.32 -0.49 -10.81
C LEU A 93 -1.20 -0.24 -9.80
N GLU A 94 -1.47 0.50 -8.72
CA GLU A 94 -0.48 0.71 -7.64
C GLU A 94 -0.08 -0.62 -6.99
N ASN A 95 -1.04 -1.51 -6.72
CA ASN A 95 -0.74 -2.85 -6.19
C ASN A 95 0.09 -3.67 -7.18
N PHE A 96 -0.22 -3.61 -8.48
CA PHE A 96 0.52 -4.33 -9.52
C PHE A 96 1.94 -3.78 -9.74
N GLU A 97 2.14 -2.46 -9.64
CA GLU A 97 3.47 -1.85 -9.69
C GLU A 97 4.31 -2.23 -8.47
N VAL A 98 3.71 -2.25 -7.28
CA VAL A 98 4.37 -2.76 -6.06
C VAL A 98 4.77 -4.22 -6.24
N GLU A 99 3.89 -5.08 -6.74
CA GLU A 99 4.20 -6.49 -7.02
C GLU A 99 5.32 -6.66 -8.06
N ARG A 100 5.28 -5.89 -9.15
CA ARG A 100 6.33 -5.90 -10.19
C ARG A 100 7.69 -5.47 -9.65
N ASN A 101 7.73 -4.44 -8.79
CA ASN A 101 8.97 -3.93 -8.20
C ASN A 101 9.58 -4.87 -7.15
N VAL A 102 8.84 -5.88 -6.67
CA VAL A 102 9.34 -6.94 -5.79
C VAL A 102 9.92 -8.12 -6.59
N LEU A 103 9.55 -8.28 -7.86
CA LEU A 103 10.14 -9.31 -8.73
C LEU A 103 11.55 -8.85 -9.16
N PRO A 104 12.59 -9.70 -9.04
CA PRO A 104 13.92 -9.36 -9.52
C PRO A 104 13.82 -9.06 -11.02
N MET A 105 14.22 -7.84 -11.40
CA MET A 105 14.31 -7.43 -12.80
C MET A 105 15.30 -8.37 -13.48
N ILE A 106 14.79 -9.36 -14.20
CA ILE A 106 15.61 -10.29 -14.98
C ILE A 106 16.19 -9.47 -16.12
N ASP A 107 17.45 -9.09 -15.99
CA ASP A 107 18.25 -8.53 -17.08
C ASP A 107 18.36 -9.60 -18.17
N TYR A 108 17.58 -9.44 -19.23
CA TYR A 108 17.83 -10.16 -20.47
C TYR A 108 19.04 -9.51 -21.14
N LYS A 109 20.16 -10.20 -21.00
CA LYS A 109 21.45 -9.88 -21.59
C LYS A 109 21.43 -10.05 -23.11
#